data_AF-A0A8J3FU48-F1
#
_entry.id   AF-A0A8J3FU48-F1
#
_cell.length_a   1.000
_cell.length_b   1.000
_cell.length_c   1.000
_cell.angle_alpha   90.00
_cell.angle_beta   90.00
_cell.angle_gamma   90.00
#
_symmetry.space_group_name_H-M   'P 1'
#
loop_
_entity.id
_entity.type
_entity.pdbx_description
1 polymer ?
#
loop_
_entity_poly.entity_id
_entity_poly.type
_entity_poly.pdbx_seq_one_letter_code
_entity_poly.pdbx_strand_id
1 'polypeptide(L)'
;MRKTFFAVAATVALLFGFAGTATAWSPDQAAVNRYGTTVYVSGTAGADTISVHVTEEDRVRVEASEGLLVGYGGCQRLSAIAADCGPAEGVTTRIGLGDGDDTLDVENGLKDTVDAGAGVDSVKRDQGDTVVNAET
;
A
#
# COMPACT_ATOMS: atom_id res chain seq x y z
N MET A 1 15.62 -56.60 44.60
CA MET A 1 14.82 -57.33 43.59
C MET A 1 14.43 -56.35 42.48
N ARG A 2 14.50 -56.80 41.22
CA ARG A 2 14.39 -56.03 39.96
C ARG A 2 12.93 -55.68 39.59
N LYS A 3 12.84 -54.76 38.60
CA LYS A 3 11.79 -54.52 37.55
C LYS A 3 10.91 -53.29 37.84
N THR A 4 10.60 -52.36 36.94
CA THR A 4 10.86 -52.14 35.50
C THR A 4 10.42 -50.70 35.15
N PHE A 5 11.03 -50.09 34.13
CA PHE A 5 10.63 -48.83 33.51
C PHE A 5 9.27 -48.93 32.81
N PHE A 6 8.53 -47.82 32.74
CA PHE A 6 7.78 -47.42 31.54
C PHE A 6 7.77 -45.88 31.44
N ALA A 7 8.40 -45.37 30.38
CA ALA A 7 8.28 -44.00 29.93
C ALA A 7 6.99 -43.87 29.09
N VAL A 8 6.24 -42.79 29.27
CA VAL A 8 5.29 -42.29 28.27
C VAL A 8 5.69 -40.86 27.96
N ALA A 9 6.30 -40.69 26.79
CA ALA A 9 6.53 -39.40 26.14
C ALA A 9 5.38 -39.17 25.15
N ALA A 10 4.84 -37.95 25.11
CA ALA A 10 4.02 -37.35 24.03
C ALA A 10 3.21 -36.17 24.64
N THR A 11 3.11 -34.95 24.12
CA THR A 11 3.64 -34.28 22.93
C THR A 11 3.45 -32.79 23.22
N VAL A 12 4.46 -31.96 22.94
CA VAL A 12 4.36 -30.50 23.00
C VAL A 12 3.46 -30.03 21.85
N ALA A 13 2.25 -29.56 22.15
CA ALA A 13 1.44 -28.79 21.21
C ALA A 13 1.78 -27.31 21.39
N LEU A 14 2.80 -26.83 20.66
CA LEU A 14 3.03 -25.40 20.52
C LEU A 14 1.93 -24.84 19.61
N LEU A 15 0.88 -24.28 20.22
CA LEU A 15 -0.11 -23.47 19.52
C LEU A 15 0.58 -22.16 19.12
N PHE A 16 1.10 -22.09 17.90
CA PHE A 16 1.40 -20.80 17.27
C PHE A 16 0.06 -20.13 16.96
N GLY A 17 -0.45 -19.38 17.93
CA GLY A 17 -1.54 -18.43 17.71
C GLY A 17 -1.01 -17.29 16.85
N PHE A 18 -1.22 -17.37 15.54
CA PHE A 18 -1.25 -16.16 14.72
C PHE A 18 -2.57 -15.45 15.01
N ALA A 19 -2.61 -14.73 16.13
CA ALA A 19 -3.60 -13.68 16.34
C ALA A 19 -3.22 -12.48 15.48
N GLY A 20 -3.28 -12.65 14.16
CA GLY A 20 -3.40 -11.50 13.27
C GLY A 20 -4.79 -10.94 13.52
N THR A 21 -4.91 -9.86 14.29
CA THR A 21 -6.14 -9.07 14.27
C THR A 21 -6.29 -8.58 12.85
N ALA A 22 -7.23 -9.15 12.09
CA ALA A 22 -7.68 -8.52 10.87
C ALA A 22 -8.16 -7.13 11.27
N THR A 23 -7.40 -6.09 10.90
CA THR A 23 -7.88 -4.73 11.05
C THR A 23 -9.14 -4.64 10.18
N ALA A 24 -10.27 -4.31 10.82
CA ALA A 24 -11.48 -3.98 10.07
C ALA A 24 -11.14 -2.80 9.14
N TRP A 25 -11.73 -2.79 7.94
CA TRP A 25 -11.70 -1.65 7.03
C TRP A 25 -12.02 -0.36 7.81
N SER A 26 -11.12 0.61 7.81
CA SER A 26 -11.41 1.97 8.28
C SER A 26 -11.74 2.85 7.09
N PRO A 27 -12.69 3.80 7.21
CA PRO A 27 -12.90 4.81 6.16
C PRO A 27 -11.67 5.68 5.91
N ASP A 28 -10.72 5.70 6.84
CA ASP A 28 -9.49 6.52 6.81
C ASP A 28 -8.31 5.79 6.16
N GLN A 29 -8.57 4.85 5.24
CA GLN A 29 -7.50 4.12 4.56
C GLN A 29 -7.50 4.47 3.08
N ALA A 30 -6.33 4.84 2.57
CA ALA A 30 -6.10 4.94 1.14
C ALA A 30 -6.38 3.59 0.47
N ALA A 31 -6.70 3.61 -0.82
CA ALA A 31 -6.97 2.43 -1.62
C ALA A 31 -6.10 2.38 -2.87
N VAL A 32 -5.74 1.16 -3.29
CA VAL A 32 -4.98 0.91 -4.52
C VAL A 32 -5.58 -0.24 -5.33
N ASN A 33 -5.61 -0.03 -6.64
CA ASN A 33 -6.00 -1.04 -7.64
C ASN A 33 -5.12 -0.91 -8.87
N ARG A 34 -4.91 -2.00 -9.62
CA ARG A 34 -4.31 -1.99 -10.95
C ARG A 34 -5.27 -2.60 -11.97
N TYR A 35 -5.47 -1.87 -13.07
CA TYR A 35 -6.25 -2.33 -14.21
C TYR A 35 -5.37 -2.27 -15.45
N GLY A 36 -4.90 -3.44 -15.89
CA GLY A 36 -3.94 -3.52 -17.00
C GLY A 36 -2.63 -2.82 -16.65
N THR A 37 -2.31 -1.75 -17.37
CA THR A 37 -1.10 -0.92 -17.16
C THR A 37 -1.37 0.32 -16.31
N THR A 38 -2.57 0.52 -15.78
CA THR A 38 -2.86 1.70 -14.94
C THR A 38 -2.98 1.30 -13.48
N VAL A 39 -2.21 1.96 -12.61
CA VAL A 39 -2.35 1.87 -11.15
C VAL A 39 -3.18 3.06 -10.68
N TYR A 40 -4.29 2.79 -10.01
CA TYR A 40 -5.16 3.77 -9.40
C TYR A 40 -4.90 3.81 -7.91
N VAL A 41 -4.61 5.00 -7.39
CA VAL A 41 -4.47 5.27 -5.97
C VAL A 41 -5.53 6.29 -5.58
N SER A 42 -6.19 6.07 -4.46
CA SER A 42 -7.20 6.97 -3.90
C SER A 42 -6.89 7.20 -2.44
N GLY A 43 -6.65 8.45 -2.05
CA GLY A 43 -6.63 8.86 -0.66
C GLY A 43 -8.04 8.99 -0.10
N THR A 44 -8.15 9.72 0.99
CA THR A 44 -9.31 9.83 1.86
C THR A 44 -9.81 11.28 1.88
N ALA A 45 -10.55 11.68 2.91
CA ALA A 45 -10.92 13.09 3.14
C ALA A 45 -10.14 13.69 4.32
N GLY A 46 -9.15 12.97 4.83
CA GLY A 46 -8.19 13.44 5.83
C GLY A 46 -6.80 13.59 5.20
N ALA A 47 -5.83 13.99 6.02
CA ALA A 47 -4.45 14.16 5.54
C ALA A 47 -3.80 12.81 5.22
N ASP A 48 -3.48 12.58 3.96
CA ASP A 48 -2.85 11.38 3.47
C ASP A 48 -1.34 11.57 3.26
N THR A 49 -0.54 10.56 3.60
CA THR A 49 0.86 10.48 3.15
C THR A 49 1.04 9.23 2.32
N ILE A 50 1.21 9.41 1.01
CA ILE A 50 1.25 8.33 0.02
C ILE A 50 2.56 8.39 -0.77
N SER A 51 3.15 7.24 -1.04
CA SER A 51 4.28 7.11 -1.96
C SER A 51 3.99 6.05 -3.01
N VAL A 52 4.27 6.37 -4.27
CA VAL A 52 4.32 5.40 -5.36
C VAL A 52 5.73 5.42 -5.94
N HIS A 53 6.42 4.28 -5.85
CA HIS A 53 7.79 4.16 -6.34
C HIS A 53 7.99 2.89 -7.16
N VAL A 54 9.00 2.91 -8.03
CA VAL A 54 9.49 1.71 -8.73
C VAL A 54 10.67 1.14 -7.94
N THR A 55 10.58 -0.14 -7.57
CA THR A 55 11.65 -0.82 -6.83
C THR A 55 12.84 -1.17 -7.74
N GLU A 56 13.95 -1.58 -7.14
CA GLU A 56 15.13 -2.09 -7.88
C GLU A 56 14.82 -3.33 -8.75
N GLU A 57 13.72 -4.03 -8.45
CA GLU A 57 13.24 -5.20 -9.19
C GLU A 57 12.27 -4.81 -10.34
N ASP A 58 12.19 -3.52 -10.68
CA ASP A 58 11.29 -2.96 -11.69
C ASP A 58 9.80 -3.22 -11.39
N ARG A 59 9.43 -3.09 -10.11
CA ARG A 59 8.05 -3.29 -9.64
C ARG A 59 7.45 -2.03 -9.07
N VAL A 60 6.19 -1.77 -9.37
CA VAL A 60 5.45 -0.65 -8.79
C VAL A 60 5.04 -0.98 -7.36
N ARG A 61 5.46 -0.16 -6.42
CA ARG A 61 5.11 -0.25 -5.01
C ARG A 61 4.27 0.97 -4.62
N VAL A 62 3.20 0.73 -3.86
CA VAL A 62 2.38 1.80 -3.27
C VAL A 62 2.42 1.65 -1.76
N GLU A 63 2.67 2.74 -1.06
CA GLU A 63 2.70 2.82 0.41
C GLU A 63 1.85 4.00 0.89
N ALA A 64 1.18 3.85 2.03
CA ALA A 64 0.36 4.89 2.65
C ALA A 64 0.54 4.87 4.17
N SER A 65 0.62 6.02 4.83
CA SER A 65 0.89 6.12 6.28
C SER A 65 -0.25 5.57 7.16
N GLU A 66 -1.51 5.84 6.80
CA GLU A 66 -2.69 5.59 7.65
C GLU A 66 -3.36 4.25 7.37
N GLY A 67 -2.95 3.57 6.30
CA GLY A 67 -3.45 2.26 5.90
C GLY A 67 -3.65 2.18 4.40
N LEU A 68 -3.54 0.96 3.86
CA LEU A 68 -3.71 0.72 2.43
C LEU A 68 -4.63 -0.47 2.15
N LEU A 69 -5.76 -0.15 1.53
CA LEU A 69 -6.74 -1.10 1.04
C LEU A 69 -6.36 -1.54 -0.36
N VAL A 70 -6.12 -2.84 -0.53
CA VAL A 70 -5.80 -3.41 -1.84
C VAL A 70 -7.06 -4.03 -2.42
N GLY A 71 -7.60 -3.42 -3.46
CA GLY A 71 -8.82 -3.90 -4.10
C GLY A 71 -8.57 -4.98 -5.16
N TYR A 72 -9.62 -5.34 -5.90
CA TYR A 72 -9.55 -6.35 -6.94
C TYR A 72 -8.97 -5.74 -8.22
N GLY A 73 -7.67 -5.93 -8.42
CA GLY A 73 -7.01 -5.41 -9.59
C GLY A 73 -5.52 -5.65 -9.55
N GLY A 74 -5.05 -6.89 -9.45
CA GLY A 74 -3.64 -7.23 -9.71
C GLY A 74 -2.59 -6.73 -8.70
N CYS A 75 -2.88 -5.77 -7.81
CA CYS A 75 -1.99 -5.44 -6.71
C CYS A 75 -2.06 -6.52 -5.62
N GLN A 76 -0.90 -6.90 -5.10
CA GLN A 76 -0.74 -7.82 -4.00
C GLN A 76 -0.42 -7.03 -2.73
N ARG A 77 -1.20 -7.25 -1.67
CA ARG A 77 -0.92 -6.66 -0.36
C ARG A 77 0.35 -7.26 0.23
N LEU A 78 1.29 -6.40 0.62
CA LEU A 78 2.53 -6.79 1.30
C LEU A 78 2.41 -6.56 2.82
N SER A 79 1.73 -5.48 3.24
CA SER A 79 1.49 -5.16 4.65
C SER A 79 0.17 -4.40 4.81
N ALA A 80 -0.13 -3.92 6.04
CA ALA A 80 -1.30 -3.07 6.30
C ALA A 80 -1.24 -1.70 5.59
N ILE A 81 -0.04 -1.28 5.17
CA ILE A 81 0.24 0.06 4.64
C ILE A 81 0.85 0.01 3.25
N ALA A 82 0.96 -1.17 2.63
CA ALA A 82 1.77 -1.28 1.43
C ALA A 82 1.36 -2.42 0.50
N ALA A 83 1.46 -2.18 -0.79
CA ALA A 83 1.14 -3.11 -1.87
C ALA A 83 2.23 -3.16 -2.93
N ASP A 84 2.28 -4.28 -3.64
CA ASP A 84 3.07 -4.49 -4.85
C ASP A 84 2.09 -4.62 -6.01
N CYS A 85 2.16 -3.71 -6.96
CA CYS A 85 1.26 -3.65 -8.09
C CYS A 85 1.82 -4.35 -9.34
N GLY A 86 2.97 -5.01 -9.28
CA GLY A 86 3.56 -5.76 -10.40
C GLY A 86 4.58 -4.96 -11.23
N PRO A 87 4.98 -5.47 -12.40
CA PRO A 87 6.02 -4.85 -13.23
C PRO A 87 5.69 -3.42 -13.64
N ALA A 88 6.72 -2.56 -13.70
CA ALA A 88 6.60 -1.12 -13.97
C ALA A 88 6.59 -0.78 -15.47
N GLU A 89 7.07 -1.66 -16.34
CA GLU A 89 7.11 -1.41 -17.78
C GLU A 89 5.73 -1.01 -18.34
N GLY A 90 5.68 0.17 -18.96
CA GLY A 90 4.48 0.73 -19.59
C GLY A 90 3.38 1.14 -18.60
N VAL A 91 3.67 1.15 -17.29
CA VAL A 91 2.71 1.57 -16.27
C VAL A 91 2.53 3.08 -16.25
N THR A 92 1.29 3.51 -16.04
CA THR A 92 0.93 4.89 -15.69
C THR A 92 0.21 4.87 -14.36
N THR A 93 0.35 5.91 -13.54
CA THR A 93 -0.42 6.01 -12.30
C THR A 93 -1.47 7.11 -12.39
N ARG A 94 -2.57 6.91 -11.67
CA ARG A 94 -3.62 7.89 -11.49
C ARG A 94 -3.96 7.98 -10.02
N ILE A 95 -3.65 9.12 -9.42
CA ILE A 95 -3.79 9.36 -7.99
C ILE A 95 -4.83 10.45 -7.79
N GLY A 96 -5.80 10.20 -6.91
CA GLY A 96 -6.62 11.24 -6.31
C GLY A 96 -6.37 11.23 -4.81
N LEU A 97 -5.94 12.34 -4.21
CA LEU A 97 -5.63 12.39 -2.78
C LEU A 97 -6.88 12.69 -1.96
N GLY A 98 -7.64 13.72 -2.35
CA GLY A 98 -8.97 13.98 -1.81
C GLY A 98 -9.03 15.34 -1.12
N ASP A 99 -9.74 15.44 -0.02
CA ASP A 99 -9.69 16.65 0.80
C ASP A 99 -8.65 16.41 1.92
N GLY A 100 -7.86 17.40 2.28
CA GLY A 100 -6.82 17.24 3.31
C GLY A 100 -5.56 18.02 2.98
N ASP A 101 -4.66 18.14 3.95
CA ASP A 101 -3.29 18.64 3.67
C ASP A 101 -2.42 17.41 3.34
N ASP A 102 -2.36 17.04 2.06
CA ASP A 102 -1.80 15.75 1.65
C ASP A 102 -0.30 15.83 1.30
N THR A 103 0.39 14.70 1.42
CA THR A 103 1.77 14.53 0.98
C THR A 103 1.88 13.35 0.02
N LEU A 104 2.37 13.61 -1.19
CA LEU A 104 2.56 12.60 -2.22
C LEU A 104 4.00 12.62 -2.74
N ASP A 105 4.64 11.45 -2.80
CA ASP A 105 5.90 11.24 -3.54
C ASP A 105 5.69 10.25 -4.68
N VAL A 106 5.85 10.75 -5.90
CA VAL A 106 5.76 9.99 -7.16
C VAL A 106 6.96 10.26 -8.08
N GLU A 107 8.12 10.66 -7.53
CA GLU A 107 9.36 10.75 -8.30
C GLU A 107 9.90 9.33 -8.58
N ASN A 108 9.31 8.65 -9.56
CA ASN A 108 9.41 7.20 -9.76
C ASN A 108 9.71 6.79 -11.22
N GLY A 109 9.78 7.73 -12.14
CA GLY A 109 10.06 7.54 -13.56
C GLY A 109 8.87 7.06 -14.41
N LEU A 110 7.68 6.94 -13.83
CA LEU A 110 6.43 6.63 -14.54
C LEU A 110 5.77 7.91 -15.06
N LYS A 111 4.62 7.75 -15.73
CA LYS A 111 3.76 8.88 -16.09
C LYS A 111 2.62 8.96 -15.10
N ASP A 112 2.57 10.06 -14.37
CA ASP A 112 1.62 10.20 -13.27
C ASP A 112 0.61 11.31 -13.54
N THR A 113 -0.65 11.02 -13.20
CA THR A 113 -1.72 12.01 -13.18
C THR A 113 -2.26 12.10 -11.76
N VAL A 114 -2.07 13.26 -11.14
CA VAL A 114 -2.43 13.53 -9.75
C VAL A 114 -3.54 14.57 -9.72
N ASP A 115 -4.63 14.26 -9.02
CA ASP A 115 -5.59 15.23 -8.52
C ASP A 115 -5.35 15.33 -7.01
N ALA A 116 -4.75 16.44 -6.57
CA ALA A 116 -4.44 16.61 -5.16
C ALA A 116 -5.72 16.90 -4.35
N GLY A 117 -6.69 17.55 -4.98
CA GLY A 117 -7.98 17.86 -4.39
C GLY A 117 -7.93 19.18 -3.62
N ALA A 118 -8.45 19.24 -2.40
CA ALA A 118 -8.58 20.50 -1.66
C ALA A 118 -7.76 20.49 -0.36
N GLY A 119 -6.98 21.54 -0.12
CA GLY A 119 -6.12 21.67 1.06
C GLY A 119 -4.68 21.98 0.67
N VAL A 120 -3.79 22.10 1.66
CA VAL A 120 -2.39 22.47 1.41
C VAL A 120 -1.58 21.22 1.10
N ASP A 121 -1.41 20.93 -0.18
CA ASP A 121 -0.79 19.69 -0.67
C ASP A 121 0.69 19.85 -1.02
N SER A 122 1.47 18.85 -0.63
CA SER A 122 2.88 18.71 -1.00
C SER A 122 3.09 17.52 -1.94
N VAL A 123 3.24 17.80 -3.24
CA VAL A 123 3.46 16.77 -4.27
C VAL A 123 4.89 16.83 -4.82
N LYS A 124 5.71 15.82 -4.50
CA LYS A 124 7.00 15.54 -5.13
C LYS A 124 6.78 14.65 -6.36
N ARG A 125 7.25 15.10 -7.52
CA ARG A 125 6.89 14.51 -8.83
C ARG A 125 8.02 14.62 -9.84
N ASP A 126 7.96 13.80 -10.87
CA ASP A 126 8.85 13.90 -12.01
C ASP A 126 8.46 15.04 -12.95
N GLN A 127 9.43 15.46 -13.76
CA GLN A 127 9.15 16.39 -14.84
C GLN A 127 8.28 15.70 -15.91
N GLY A 128 7.11 16.27 -16.19
CA GLY A 128 6.18 15.76 -17.20
C GLY A 128 4.92 15.15 -16.62
N ASP A 129 4.86 14.97 -15.31
CA ASP A 129 3.63 14.57 -14.62
C ASP A 129 2.57 15.66 -14.70
N THR A 130 1.32 15.22 -14.77
CA THR A 130 0.16 16.11 -14.72
C THR A 130 -0.34 16.17 -13.28
N VAL A 131 -0.32 17.35 -12.68
CA VAL A 131 -0.91 17.57 -11.35
C VAL A 131 -1.90 18.71 -11.44
N VAL A 132 -3.08 18.47 -10.91
CA VAL A 132 -4.13 19.47 -10.77
C VAL A 132 -4.46 19.66 -9.28
N ASN A 133 -4.96 20.85 -8.96
CA ASN A 133 -5.42 21.23 -7.62
C ASN A 133 -4.39 21.08 -6.49
N ALA A 134 -3.09 20.95 -6.79
CA ALA A 134 -2.06 21.02 -5.76
C ALA A 134 -1.87 22.48 -5.33
N GLU A 135 -2.22 22.78 -4.09
CA GLU A 135 -2.09 24.11 -3.50
C GLU A 135 -0.83 24.12 -2.63
N THR A 136 0.24 24.75 -3.12
CA THR A 136 1.58 24.75 -2.48
C THR A 136 1.78 25.92 -1.53
#